data_AF-A0A0D9XSF9-F1
#
_entry.id   AF-A0A0D9XSF9-F1
#
_cell.length_a   1.000
_cell.length_b   1.000
_cell.length_c   1.000
_cell.angle_alpha   90.00
_cell.angle_beta   90.00
_cell.angle_gamma   90.00
#
_symmetry.space_group_name_H-M   'P 1'
#
loop_
_entity.id
_entity.type
_entity.pdbx_description
1 polymer ?
#
loop_
_entity_poly.entity_id
_entity_poly.type
_entity_poly.pdbx_seq_one_letter_code
_entity_poly.pdbx_strand_id
1 'polypeptide(L)'
;MAYIIEDAPHPVVTKVLDITELCLISTEVKKLDDGLNYCEGFVRYGFDAPFSIRTTFVAFENYESAVTTNDRLNLVNHPFIMRSLGGVSCFRQHQPCHFLPFPYFDTTYADYLDKRSNKAFEYKRFTPEFIQLTGHVILGIVALQEHGFCCKNLKGKDIAIVKENGSITVKIWHFRVYTGDKAKARRAEWRRLGELIKKAAVDHKCLTLEIEDLCTKLENGILEGAEVLKHSAMLMVREKFENILALNMYVKVHCDPLGTQIADSNTQTGVASRKEKARLEFLNYLDKDVGWFSGKSDVQWITDKKRELGFAWSSSNKFRSFIWEMRCLIEHEDEYIPPEPKVSFRVFQLVDVKVDLESELRAAWAELLLMALESMPRVDFLPPQFSSKRSPTESSGLSLVKDMKEEKC
;
A
#
# COMPACT_ATOMS: atom_id res chain seq x y z
N MET A 1 15.91 -19.78 37.10
CA MET A 1 14.82 -19.81 38.10
C MET A 1 14.68 -18.41 38.68
N ALA A 2 13.54 -17.76 38.48
CA ALA A 2 13.23 -16.46 39.08
C ALA A 2 11.98 -16.62 39.95
N TYR A 3 12.04 -16.11 41.17
CA TYR A 3 10.95 -16.11 42.16
C TYR A 3 10.11 -14.84 42.01
N ILE A 4 8.80 -14.96 42.20
CA ILE A 4 7.86 -13.85 42.34
C ILE A 4 7.20 -13.99 43.72
N ILE A 5 7.18 -12.92 44.50
CA ILE A 5 6.43 -12.77 45.75
C ILE A 5 5.27 -11.81 45.46
N GLU A 6 4.06 -12.16 45.89
CA GLU A 6 2.81 -11.44 45.62
C GLU A 6 2.56 -10.33 46.65
N ASP A 7 2.10 -9.15 46.18
CA ASP A 7 1.01 -8.31 46.71
C ASP A 7 1.12 -6.81 46.30
N ALA A 8 0.65 -6.45 45.08
CA ALA A 8 0.24 -5.11 44.56
C ALA A 8 0.22 -5.15 43.01
N PRO A 9 -0.57 -4.35 42.24
CA PRO A 9 -0.76 -4.51 40.77
C PRO A 9 0.58 -4.74 40.05
N HIS A 10 0.82 -5.99 39.66
CA HIS A 10 2.16 -6.57 39.70
C HIS A 10 2.99 -6.21 38.45
N PRO A 11 4.15 -5.53 38.59
CA PRO A 11 5.17 -5.52 37.54
C PRO A 11 5.76 -6.94 37.39
N VAL A 12 5.76 -7.45 36.16
CA VAL A 12 6.40 -8.74 35.83
C VAL A 12 7.88 -8.50 35.58
N VAL A 13 8.72 -8.71 36.58
CA VAL A 13 10.17 -8.55 36.43
C VAL A 13 10.77 -9.87 35.90
N THR A 14 11.07 -9.95 34.60
CA THR A 14 11.83 -11.07 34.03
C THR A 14 13.28 -10.67 33.78
N LYS A 15 14.24 -11.36 34.40
CA LYS A 15 15.69 -11.24 34.12
C LYS A 15 16.06 -12.06 32.88
N VAL A 16 16.50 -11.40 31.82
CA VAL A 16 17.39 -11.97 30.79
C VAL A 16 18.67 -11.11 30.80
N LEU A 17 19.83 -11.73 30.58
CA LEU A 17 21.14 -11.06 30.49
C LEU A 17 21.02 -9.83 29.57
N ASP A 18 21.50 -8.68 30.04
CA ASP A 18 21.15 -7.31 29.61
C ASP A 18 19.75 -6.87 30.07
N ILE A 19 19.72 -6.30 31.27
CA ILE A 19 18.54 -6.09 32.13
C ILE A 19 17.42 -5.39 31.35
N THR A 20 16.42 -6.14 30.87
CA THR A 20 15.20 -5.61 30.27
C THR A 20 14.03 -5.97 31.19
N GLU A 21 13.40 -4.97 31.80
CA GLU A 21 12.22 -5.13 32.66
C GLU A 21 10.94 -4.95 31.81
N LEU A 22 9.94 -5.79 32.04
CA LEU A 22 8.72 -5.85 31.23
C LEU A 22 7.49 -5.64 32.11
N CYS A 23 7.05 -4.40 32.23
CA CYS A 23 5.94 -4.04 33.12
C CYS A 23 4.61 -4.13 32.37
N LEU A 24 3.72 -5.02 32.78
CA LEU A 24 2.32 -5.01 32.32
C LEU A 24 1.57 -3.90 33.05
N ILE A 25 0.88 -3.01 32.31
CA ILE A 25 0.13 -1.89 32.91
C ILE A 25 -1.29 -2.32 33.25
N SER A 26 -1.87 -3.17 32.40
CA SER A 26 -3.21 -3.70 32.59
C SER A 26 -3.20 -5.23 32.49
N THR A 27 -3.79 -5.87 33.50
CA THR A 27 -4.14 -7.30 33.46
C THR A 27 -5.49 -7.54 32.78
N GLU A 28 -6.20 -6.48 32.39
CA GLU A 28 -7.38 -6.63 31.53
C GLU A 28 -6.92 -7.07 30.16
N VAL A 29 -7.01 -8.38 29.97
CA VAL A 29 -6.82 -9.03 28.70
C VAL A 29 -7.89 -8.53 27.75
N LYS A 30 -7.47 -7.69 26.80
CA LYS A 30 -8.32 -7.32 25.67
C LYS A 30 -8.33 -8.49 24.71
N LYS A 31 -9.52 -8.86 24.25
CA LYS A 31 -9.69 -9.86 23.20
C LYS A 31 -9.55 -9.20 21.85
N LEU A 32 -8.65 -9.72 21.03
CA LEU A 32 -8.75 -9.62 19.57
C LEU A 32 -9.74 -10.69 19.10
N ASP A 33 -10.49 -10.40 18.03
CA ASP A 33 -11.62 -11.17 17.48
C ASP A 33 -11.37 -12.67 17.13
N ASP A 34 -10.23 -13.26 17.46
CA ASP A 34 -9.91 -14.69 17.32
C ASP A 34 -9.56 -15.39 18.66
N GLY A 35 -9.91 -14.79 19.80
CA GLY A 35 -9.55 -15.34 21.12
C GLY A 35 -8.08 -15.08 21.51
N LEU A 36 -7.37 -14.31 20.69
CA LEU A 36 -6.05 -13.80 21.00
C LEU A 36 -6.16 -12.72 22.09
N ASN A 37 -5.47 -13.00 23.17
CA ASN A 37 -5.48 -12.23 24.39
C ASN A 37 -4.28 -11.29 24.35
N TYR A 38 -4.51 -9.98 24.41
CA TYR A 38 -3.42 -9.02 24.50
C TYR A 38 -3.57 -8.08 25.69
N CYS A 39 -2.43 -7.61 26.18
CA CYS A 39 -2.33 -6.62 27.24
C CYS A 39 -1.44 -5.47 26.80
N GLU A 40 -1.70 -4.28 27.33
CA GLU A 40 -0.80 -3.15 27.18
C GLU A 40 0.22 -3.14 28.32
N GLY A 41 1.46 -2.82 27.96
CA GLY A 41 2.54 -2.72 28.93
C GLY A 41 3.64 -1.77 28.46
N PHE A 42 4.73 -1.79 29.21
CA PHE A 42 5.96 -1.08 28.90
C PHE A 42 7.15 -2.02 28.98
N VAL A 43 8.10 -1.84 28.07
CA VAL A 43 9.45 -2.42 28.15
C VAL A 43 10.40 -1.34 28.66
N ARG A 44 11.23 -1.66 29.65
CA ARG A 44 12.30 -0.80 30.19
C ARG A 44 13.64 -1.52 30.08
N TYR A 45 14.71 -0.78 29.87
CA TYR A 45 16.06 -1.34 29.82
C TYR A 45 16.90 -0.83 30.99
N GLY A 46 17.12 -1.66 32.00
CA GLY A 46 17.84 -1.36 33.24
C GLY A 46 16.91 -1.16 34.44
N PHE A 47 17.42 -1.44 35.64
CA PHE A 47 16.80 -0.94 36.87
C PHE A 47 17.01 0.58 36.89
N ASP A 48 15.94 1.37 37.06
CA ASP A 48 15.93 2.85 37.09
C ASP A 48 16.09 3.60 35.75
N ALA A 49 15.83 2.95 34.61
CA ALA A 49 15.82 3.67 33.34
C ALA A 49 14.62 4.62 33.22
N PRO A 50 14.83 5.92 32.92
CA PRO A 50 13.73 6.88 32.75
C PRO A 50 12.94 6.65 31.46
N PHE A 51 13.46 5.81 30.55
CA PHE A 51 12.87 5.53 29.25
C PHE A 51 12.15 4.19 29.25
N SER A 52 10.85 4.24 28.99
CA SER A 52 10.00 3.07 28.80
C SER A 52 9.37 3.10 27.42
N ILE A 53 9.39 1.98 26.72
CA ILE A 53 8.76 1.82 25.41
C ILE A 53 7.37 1.22 25.63
N ARG A 54 6.32 1.89 25.16
CA ARG A 54 4.97 1.32 25.17
C ARG A 54 4.93 0.09 24.28
N THR A 55 4.23 -0.96 24.68
CA THR A 55 4.31 -2.28 24.06
C THR A 55 2.98 -3.00 24.13
N THR A 56 2.69 -3.77 23.09
CA THR A 56 1.55 -4.69 23.05
C THR A 56 2.04 -6.10 23.35
N PHE A 57 1.56 -6.71 24.42
CA PHE A 57 1.93 -8.06 24.84
C PHE A 57 0.86 -9.04 24.38
N VAL A 58 1.21 -9.95 23.47
CA VAL A 58 0.31 -11.03 23.03
C VAL A 58 0.54 -12.26 23.89
N ALA A 59 -0.54 -12.76 24.51
CA ALA A 59 -0.53 -13.92 25.38
C ALA A 59 -0.69 -15.23 24.60
N PHE A 60 0.04 -16.25 25.02
CA PHE A 60 0.02 -17.60 24.47
C PHE A 60 -0.33 -18.61 25.57
N GLU A 61 -1.11 -19.62 25.19
CA GLU A 61 -1.53 -20.70 26.09
C GLU A 61 -0.37 -21.61 26.52
N ASN A 62 0.69 -21.72 25.69
CA ASN A 62 1.87 -22.53 25.98
C ASN A 62 3.16 -21.91 25.46
N TYR A 63 4.28 -22.28 26.08
CA TYR A 63 5.62 -21.79 25.78
C TYR A 63 6.05 -22.06 24.33
N GLU A 64 5.81 -23.28 23.85
CA GLU A 64 6.23 -23.72 22.51
C GLU A 64 5.60 -22.86 21.41
N SER A 65 4.34 -22.46 21.57
CA SER A 65 3.64 -21.59 20.62
C SER A 65 4.23 -20.18 20.60
N ALA A 66 4.62 -19.65 21.76
CA ALA A 66 5.29 -18.36 21.87
C ALA A 66 6.67 -18.41 21.20
N VAL A 67 7.49 -19.41 21.50
CA VAL A 67 8.82 -19.60 20.89
C VAL A 67 8.71 -19.78 19.37
N THR A 68 7.83 -20.68 18.92
CA THR A 68 7.62 -20.93 17.47
C THR A 68 7.16 -19.68 16.74
N THR A 69 6.37 -18.82 17.40
CA THR A 69 5.96 -17.54 16.80
C THR A 69 7.10 -16.53 16.76
N ASN A 70 7.85 -16.40 17.86
CA ASN A 70 9.04 -15.56 17.93
C ASN A 70 10.07 -15.92 16.85
N ASP A 71 10.35 -17.21 16.69
CA ASP A 71 11.35 -17.69 15.73
C ASP A 71 10.90 -17.39 14.30
N ARG A 72 9.62 -17.66 13.97
CA ARG A 72 9.05 -17.32 12.65
C ARG A 72 9.13 -15.83 12.32
N LEU A 73 8.83 -14.97 13.29
CA LEU A 73 8.89 -13.51 13.11
C LEU A 73 10.33 -13.05 12.87
N ASN A 74 11.31 -13.65 13.55
CA ASN A 74 12.73 -13.30 13.40
C ASN A 74 13.37 -13.86 12.11
N LEU A 75 12.74 -14.83 11.44
CA LEU A 75 13.21 -15.36 10.16
C LEU A 75 12.99 -14.42 8.98
N VAL A 76 12.11 -13.43 9.09
CA VAL A 76 11.79 -12.48 8.01
C VAL A 76 12.10 -11.05 8.47
N ASN A 77 13.30 -10.57 8.15
CA ASN A 77 13.70 -9.21 8.47
C ASN A 77 13.18 -8.22 7.41
N HIS A 78 11.95 -7.75 7.58
CA HIS A 78 11.29 -6.85 6.64
C HIS A 78 10.45 -5.78 7.38
N PRO A 79 10.43 -4.50 6.94
CA PRO A 79 9.76 -3.41 7.67
C PRO A 79 8.26 -3.63 7.91
N PHE A 80 7.58 -4.37 7.03
CA PHE A 80 6.14 -4.66 7.13
C PHE A 80 5.82 -6.01 7.76
N ILE A 81 6.82 -6.67 8.35
CA ILE A 81 6.65 -7.87 9.17
C ILE A 81 6.91 -7.49 10.63
N MET A 82 6.05 -7.97 11.52
CA MET A 82 6.18 -7.70 12.95
C MET A 82 7.44 -8.35 13.49
N ARG A 83 8.19 -7.61 14.30
CA ARG A 83 9.33 -8.14 15.04
C ARG A 83 8.95 -8.20 16.52
N SER A 84 9.17 -9.35 17.14
CA SER A 84 9.08 -9.46 18.60
C SER A 84 10.22 -8.68 19.24
N LEU A 85 9.94 -8.06 20.39
CA LEU A 85 10.95 -7.40 21.22
C LEU A 85 11.67 -8.39 22.15
N GLY A 86 11.27 -9.66 22.13
CA GLY A 86 11.80 -10.74 22.96
C GLY A 86 10.73 -11.77 23.31
N GLY A 87 11.09 -12.78 24.09
CA GLY A 87 10.16 -13.75 24.68
C GLY A 87 10.07 -13.55 26.19
N VAL A 88 8.85 -13.61 26.73
CA VAL A 88 8.58 -13.32 28.15
C VAL A 88 7.78 -14.47 28.74
N SER A 89 8.22 -14.99 29.87
CA SER A 89 7.46 -15.97 30.65
C SER A 89 7.26 -15.44 32.05
N CYS A 90 6.02 -15.45 32.52
CA CYS A 90 5.67 -15.05 33.88
C CYS A 90 4.77 -16.09 34.53
N PHE A 91 4.47 -15.90 35.80
CA PHE A 91 3.50 -16.71 36.52
C PHE A 91 2.31 -15.85 36.92
N ARG A 92 1.10 -16.34 36.65
CA ARG A 92 -0.15 -15.76 37.13
C ARG A 92 -0.85 -16.82 37.97
N GLN A 93 -1.09 -16.55 39.26
CA GLN A 93 -1.73 -17.51 40.17
C GLN A 93 -1.06 -18.91 40.12
N HIS A 94 0.27 -18.93 40.14
CA HIS A 94 1.10 -20.14 40.02
C HIS A 94 1.01 -20.91 38.68
N GLN A 95 0.29 -20.39 37.67
CA GLN A 95 0.30 -20.95 36.32
C GLN A 95 1.28 -20.18 35.41
N PRO A 96 2.11 -20.87 34.63
CA PRO A 96 2.99 -20.22 33.66
C PRO A 96 2.13 -19.53 32.58
N CYS A 97 2.44 -18.28 32.29
CA CYS A 97 1.86 -17.50 31.20
C CYS A 97 2.99 -17.03 30.29
N HIS A 98 2.77 -17.13 28.98
CA HIS A 98 3.79 -16.80 27.99
C HIS A 98 3.33 -15.62 27.16
N PHE A 99 4.20 -14.61 27.04
CA PHE A 99 3.90 -13.39 26.32
C PHE A 99 4.98 -13.08 25.30
N LEU A 100 4.56 -12.56 24.14
CA LEU A 100 5.45 -11.94 23.16
C LEU A 100 5.18 -10.42 23.13
N PRO A 101 6.14 -9.59 23.56
CA PRO A 101 6.08 -8.15 23.38
C PRO A 101 6.28 -7.79 21.90
N PHE A 102 5.40 -6.93 21.40
CA PHE A 102 5.49 -6.29 20.10
C PHE A 102 5.54 -4.77 20.24
N PRO A 103 6.11 -4.04 19.25
CA PRO A 103 5.88 -2.61 19.11
C PRO A 103 4.41 -2.26 19.34
N TYR A 104 4.15 -1.15 20.03
CA TYR A 104 2.79 -0.80 20.41
C TYR A 104 1.88 -0.64 19.19
N PHE A 105 0.75 -1.35 19.23
CA PHE A 105 -0.39 -1.14 18.37
C PHE A 105 -1.67 -1.34 19.19
N ASP A 106 -2.66 -0.49 18.95
CA ASP A 106 -3.99 -0.52 19.57
C ASP A 106 -5.11 -0.80 18.56
N THR A 107 -4.76 -0.85 17.28
CA THR A 107 -5.70 -0.93 16.16
C THR A 107 -5.20 -1.97 15.16
N THR A 108 -6.10 -2.79 14.64
CA THR A 108 -5.80 -3.71 13.54
C THR A 108 -6.27 -3.15 12.20
N TYR A 109 -5.82 -3.75 11.11
CA TYR A 109 -6.33 -3.41 9.79
C TYR A 109 -7.82 -3.73 9.62
N ALA A 110 -8.35 -4.70 10.38
CA ALA A 110 -9.79 -4.98 10.42
C ALA A 110 -10.57 -3.82 11.04
N ASP A 111 -10.10 -3.29 12.18
CA ASP A 111 -10.73 -2.14 12.85
C ASP A 111 -10.64 -0.88 11.99
N TYR A 112 -9.54 -0.72 11.26
CA TYR A 112 -9.35 0.37 10.31
C TYR A 112 -10.35 0.29 9.15
N LEU A 113 -10.59 -0.92 8.63
CA LEU A 113 -11.55 -1.18 7.55
C LEU A 113 -13.01 -1.23 8.02
N ASP A 114 -13.28 -1.06 9.31
CA ASP A 114 -14.66 -1.05 9.81
C ASP A 114 -15.42 0.16 9.25
N LYS A 115 -16.67 -0.07 8.82
CA LYS A 115 -17.57 0.96 8.26
C LYS A 115 -17.80 2.17 9.16
N ARG A 116 -17.53 2.06 10.46
CA ARG A 116 -17.64 3.16 11.43
C ARG A 116 -16.43 4.10 11.39
N SER A 117 -15.30 3.67 10.82
CA SER A 117 -14.06 4.45 10.80
C SER A 117 -14.09 5.56 9.73
N ASN A 118 -14.73 5.31 8.56
CA ASN A 118 -14.71 6.17 7.37
C ASN A 118 -13.30 6.64 6.93
N LYS A 119 -12.23 5.90 7.28
CA LYS A 119 -10.84 6.31 6.97
C LYS A 119 -10.32 5.81 5.63
N ALA A 120 -10.88 4.70 5.16
CA ALA A 120 -10.36 4.02 3.97
C ALA A 120 -10.79 4.68 2.65
N PHE A 121 -11.89 5.44 2.67
CA PHE A 121 -12.52 5.98 1.48
C PHE A 121 -12.86 7.46 1.60
N GLU A 122 -12.60 8.21 0.53
CA GLU A 122 -13.00 9.60 0.36
C GLU A 122 -13.36 9.81 -1.11
N TYR A 123 -14.42 10.57 -1.44
CA TYR A 123 -14.90 10.73 -2.82
C TYR A 123 -15.03 9.42 -3.62
N LYS A 124 -15.46 8.32 -2.97
CA LYS A 124 -15.55 6.98 -3.56
C LYS A 124 -14.22 6.45 -4.14
N ARG A 125 -13.07 6.89 -3.65
CA ARG A 125 -11.73 6.35 -3.94
C ARG A 125 -11.02 5.99 -2.65
N PHE A 126 -9.92 5.27 -2.76
CA PHE A 126 -9.03 5.01 -1.64
C PHE A 126 -8.35 6.31 -1.17
N THR A 127 -8.27 6.50 0.15
CA THR A 127 -7.48 7.60 0.72
C THR A 127 -5.99 7.34 0.56
N PRO A 128 -5.13 8.39 0.53
CA PRO A 128 -3.68 8.20 0.52
C PRO A 128 -3.17 7.33 1.69
N GLU A 129 -3.76 7.48 2.87
CA GLU A 129 -3.44 6.63 4.02
C GLU A 129 -3.78 5.15 3.72
N PHE A 130 -4.95 4.88 3.15
CA PHE A 130 -5.34 3.52 2.80
C PHE A 130 -4.49 2.91 1.69
N ILE A 131 -4.14 3.68 0.66
CA ILE A 131 -3.21 3.26 -0.39
C ILE A 131 -1.86 2.88 0.23
N GLN A 132 -1.32 3.73 1.10
CA GLN A 132 -0.05 3.48 1.79
C GLN A 132 -0.11 2.21 2.64
N LEU A 133 -1.13 2.07 3.49
CA LEU A 133 -1.26 0.90 4.38
C LEU A 133 -1.47 -0.39 3.57
N THR A 134 -2.33 -0.37 2.55
CA THR A 134 -2.52 -1.51 1.64
C THR A 134 -1.21 -1.84 0.92
N GLY A 135 -0.44 -0.82 0.52
CA GLY A 135 0.85 -1.00 -0.13
C GLY A 135 1.87 -1.71 0.74
N HIS A 136 1.94 -1.34 2.03
CA HIS A 136 2.73 -2.06 3.01
C HIS A 136 2.26 -3.51 3.21
N VAL A 137 0.95 -3.79 3.18
CA VAL A 137 0.42 -5.17 3.21
C VAL A 137 0.91 -5.96 1.99
N ILE A 138 0.79 -5.40 0.78
CA ILE A 138 1.23 -6.04 -0.46
C ILE A 138 2.71 -6.38 -0.40
N LEU A 139 3.55 -5.43 -0.01
CA LEU A 139 5.00 -5.63 0.13
C LEU A 139 5.33 -6.64 1.23
N GLY A 140 4.57 -6.68 2.33
CA GLY A 140 4.68 -7.70 3.36
C GLY A 140 4.35 -9.11 2.85
N ILE A 141 3.28 -9.26 2.07
CA ILE A 141 2.91 -10.54 1.44
C ILE A 141 4.02 -11.00 0.51
N VAL A 142 4.54 -10.12 -0.36
CA VAL A 142 5.68 -10.46 -1.26
C VAL A 142 6.87 -11.00 -0.46
N ALA A 143 7.29 -10.28 0.60
CA ALA A 143 8.40 -10.70 1.43
C ALA A 143 8.17 -12.07 2.10
N LEU A 144 6.95 -12.34 2.60
CA LEU A 144 6.61 -13.65 3.16
C LEU A 144 6.68 -14.75 2.11
N GLN A 145 6.16 -14.52 0.91
CA GLN A 145 6.17 -15.50 -0.18
C GLN A 145 7.59 -15.86 -0.64
N GLU A 146 8.52 -14.90 -0.64
CA GLU A 146 9.94 -15.09 -0.92
C GLU A 146 10.61 -15.98 0.13
N HIS A 147 10.23 -15.84 1.40
CA HIS A 147 10.77 -16.61 2.52
C HIS A 147 10.03 -17.95 2.75
N GLY A 148 9.08 -18.33 1.89
CA GLY A 148 8.35 -19.59 2.00
C GLY A 148 7.24 -19.60 3.06
N PHE A 149 6.77 -18.43 3.45
CA PHE A 149 5.62 -18.24 4.34
C PHE A 149 4.37 -17.80 3.57
N CYS A 150 3.22 -17.95 4.22
CA CYS A 150 1.93 -17.46 3.76
C CYS A 150 0.98 -17.07 4.89
N CYS A 151 0.07 -16.17 4.55
CA CYS A 151 -1.09 -15.78 5.35
C CYS A 151 -2.30 -16.64 4.95
N LYS A 152 -2.29 -17.91 5.41
CA LYS A 152 -3.34 -18.90 5.06
C LYS A 152 -4.77 -18.45 5.41
N ASN A 153 -4.96 -17.48 6.29
CA ASN A 153 -6.25 -16.88 6.58
C ASN A 153 -6.11 -15.37 6.66
N LEU A 154 -5.44 -14.71 5.69
CA LEU A 154 -5.23 -13.26 5.71
C LEU A 154 -6.55 -12.54 6.03
N LYS A 155 -6.64 -12.04 7.26
CA LYS A 155 -7.73 -11.21 7.77
C LYS A 155 -7.13 -9.90 8.26
N GLY A 156 -7.92 -8.83 8.27
CA GLY A 156 -7.44 -7.53 8.76
C GLY A 156 -6.88 -7.56 10.19
N LYS A 157 -7.27 -8.53 11.03
CA LYS A 157 -6.76 -8.68 12.40
C LYS A 157 -5.35 -9.29 12.51
N ASP A 158 -4.89 -9.98 11.47
CA ASP A 158 -3.53 -10.52 11.40
C ASP A 158 -2.49 -9.44 11.02
N ILE A 159 -2.96 -8.20 10.87
CA ILE A 159 -2.22 -7.03 10.42
C ILE A 159 -2.41 -5.93 11.47
N ALA A 160 -1.32 -5.58 12.14
CA ALA A 160 -1.31 -4.50 13.12
C ALA A 160 -1.07 -3.16 12.42
N ILE A 161 -1.75 -2.11 12.84
CA ILE A 161 -1.41 -0.72 12.44
C ILE A 161 -0.55 -0.12 13.54
N VAL A 162 0.67 0.25 13.18
CA VAL A 162 1.67 0.80 14.10
C VAL A 162 1.87 2.28 13.78
N LYS A 163 1.74 3.13 14.80
CA LYS A 163 1.99 4.57 14.72
C LYS A 163 3.25 4.90 15.50
N GLU A 164 4.32 5.20 14.78
CA GLU A 164 5.64 5.50 15.36
C GLU A 164 6.18 6.81 14.76
N ASN A 165 6.62 7.74 15.62
CA ASN A 165 7.28 8.98 15.22
C ASN A 165 6.52 9.80 14.16
N GLY A 166 5.18 9.83 14.23
CA GLY A 166 4.33 10.53 13.27
C GLY A 166 4.09 9.80 11.95
N SER A 167 4.65 8.60 11.78
CA SER A 167 4.40 7.72 10.64
C SER A 167 3.39 6.63 11.01
N ILE A 168 2.52 6.28 10.05
CA ILE A 168 1.59 5.15 10.15
C ILE A 168 2.09 4.03 9.23
N THR A 169 2.18 2.82 9.76
CA THR A 169 2.62 1.62 9.02
C THR A 169 1.73 0.44 9.37
N VAL A 170 1.78 -0.61 8.55
CA VAL A 170 1.21 -1.91 8.93
C VAL A 170 2.30 -2.95 9.08
N LYS A 171 2.08 -3.86 10.01
CA LYS A 171 2.95 -5.02 10.24
C LYS A 171 2.12 -6.29 10.28
N ILE A 172 2.41 -7.20 9.37
CA ILE A 172 1.85 -8.55 9.39
C ILE A 172 2.53 -9.31 10.52
N TRP A 173 1.74 -9.83 11.46
CA TRP A 173 2.27 -10.48 12.65
C TRP A 173 1.91 -11.96 12.75
N HIS A 174 0.87 -12.40 12.03
CA HIS A 174 0.44 -13.79 12.04
C HIS A 174 0.51 -14.41 10.62
N PHE A 175 1.46 -15.33 10.44
CA PHE A 175 1.70 -16.09 9.21
C PHE A 175 2.28 -17.48 9.49
N ARG A 176 2.27 -18.38 8.50
CA ARG A 176 2.68 -19.78 8.65
C ARG A 176 3.51 -20.24 7.46
N VAL A 177 4.28 -21.33 7.62
CA VAL A 177 4.99 -21.96 6.51
C VAL A 177 3.98 -22.57 5.53
N TYR A 178 4.29 -22.56 4.23
CA TYR A 178 3.46 -23.27 3.25
C TYR A 178 3.28 -24.74 3.62
N THR A 179 2.02 -25.18 3.66
CA THR A 179 1.66 -26.60 3.71
C THR A 179 1.01 -26.98 2.38
N GLY A 180 1.66 -27.83 1.59
CA GLY A 180 1.14 -28.30 0.28
C GLY A 180 1.64 -27.49 -0.92
N ASP A 181 0.81 -27.36 -1.96
CA ASP A 181 1.16 -26.69 -3.22
C ASP A 181 1.40 -25.18 -3.02
N LYS A 182 2.67 -24.78 -3.12
CA LYS A 182 3.14 -23.40 -2.98
C LYS A 182 2.49 -22.46 -4.01
N ALA A 183 2.32 -22.89 -5.26
CA ALA A 183 1.76 -22.05 -6.31
C ALA A 183 0.26 -21.78 -6.08
N LYS A 184 -0.49 -22.81 -5.64
CA LYS A 184 -1.89 -22.65 -5.27
C LYS A 184 -2.06 -21.74 -4.03
N ALA A 185 -1.19 -21.91 -3.04
CA ALA A 185 -1.26 -21.14 -1.81
C ALA A 185 -0.89 -19.66 -2.02
N ARG A 186 0.12 -19.36 -2.86
CA ARG A 186 0.46 -17.97 -3.26
C ARG A 186 -0.73 -17.25 -3.90
N ARG A 187 -1.37 -17.89 -4.87
CA ARG A 187 -2.57 -17.32 -5.55
C ARG A 187 -3.74 -17.09 -4.61
N ALA A 188 -3.90 -17.95 -3.61
CA ALA A 188 -4.96 -17.81 -2.62
C ALA A 188 -4.77 -16.58 -1.71
N GLU A 189 -3.55 -16.08 -1.53
CA GLU A 189 -3.31 -14.87 -0.73
C GLU A 189 -3.78 -13.62 -1.45
N TRP A 190 -3.49 -13.50 -2.75
CA TRP A 190 -3.95 -12.39 -3.58
C TRP A 190 -5.47 -12.35 -3.69
N ARG A 191 -6.11 -13.51 -3.85
CA ARG A 191 -7.57 -13.61 -3.81
C ARG A 191 -8.15 -13.09 -2.50
N ARG A 192 -7.59 -13.48 -1.35
CA ARG A 192 -8.07 -13.02 -0.05
C ARG A 192 -7.87 -11.53 0.17
N LEU A 193 -6.77 -10.97 -0.33
CA LEU A 193 -6.57 -9.52 -0.32
C LEU A 193 -7.66 -8.81 -1.15
N GLY A 194 -7.97 -9.33 -2.34
CA GLY A 194 -9.07 -8.85 -3.17
C GLY A 194 -10.42 -8.91 -2.45
N GLU A 195 -10.75 -10.05 -1.84
CA GLU A 195 -11.98 -10.25 -1.05
C GLU A 195 -12.07 -9.25 0.13
N LEU A 196 -10.95 -9.01 0.83
CA LEU A 196 -10.88 -8.08 1.96
C LEU A 196 -11.15 -6.63 1.52
N ILE A 197 -10.52 -6.19 0.43
CA ILE A 197 -10.69 -4.84 -0.13
C ILE A 197 -12.12 -4.67 -0.67
N LYS A 198 -12.62 -5.65 -1.42
CA LYS A 198 -13.98 -5.66 -1.98
C LYS A 198 -15.03 -5.57 -0.89
N LYS A 199 -14.89 -6.36 0.18
CA LYS A 199 -15.80 -6.30 1.33
C LYS A 199 -15.82 -4.91 1.95
N ALA A 200 -14.65 -4.32 2.20
CA ALA A 200 -14.57 -2.97 2.76
C ALA A 200 -15.25 -1.94 1.85
N ALA A 201 -15.03 -2.01 0.53
CA ALA A 201 -15.66 -1.11 -0.43
C ALA A 201 -17.19 -1.26 -0.49
N VAL A 202 -17.71 -2.50 -0.44
CA VAL A 202 -19.15 -2.77 -0.39
C VAL A 202 -19.76 -2.23 0.90
N ASP A 203 -19.14 -2.50 2.05
CA ASP A 203 -19.63 -2.08 3.37
C ASP A 203 -19.69 -0.54 3.48
N HIS A 204 -18.79 0.18 2.80
CA HIS A 204 -18.76 1.65 2.72
C HIS A 204 -19.55 2.22 1.53
N LYS A 205 -20.22 1.41 0.71
CA LYS A 205 -20.91 1.83 -0.53
C LYS A 205 -19.99 2.61 -1.50
N CYS A 206 -18.72 2.22 -1.55
CA CYS A 206 -17.67 2.84 -2.34
C CYS A 206 -17.11 1.91 -3.43
N LEU A 207 -17.81 0.81 -3.76
CA LEU A 207 -17.42 -0.07 -4.87
C LEU A 207 -17.65 0.64 -6.22
N THR A 208 -16.59 1.22 -6.78
CA THR A 208 -16.55 1.80 -8.13
C THR A 208 -16.02 0.77 -9.13
N LEU A 209 -16.20 1.03 -10.43
CA LEU A 209 -15.66 0.16 -11.49
C LEU A 209 -14.14 -0.06 -11.36
N GLU A 210 -13.40 0.96 -10.96
CA GLU A 210 -11.96 0.91 -10.76
C GLU A 210 -11.56 -0.01 -9.59
N ILE A 211 -12.30 0.06 -8.47
CA ILE A 211 -12.08 -0.79 -7.30
C ILE A 211 -12.53 -2.23 -7.58
N GLU A 212 -13.64 -2.38 -8.30
CA GLU A 212 -14.16 -3.68 -8.71
C GLU A 212 -13.18 -4.40 -9.66
N ASP A 213 -12.58 -3.68 -10.59
CA ASP A 213 -11.56 -4.23 -11.50
C ASP A 213 -10.31 -4.69 -10.74
N LEU A 214 -9.79 -3.89 -9.80
CA LEU A 214 -8.68 -4.28 -8.91
C LEU A 214 -8.99 -5.61 -8.22
N CYS A 215 -10.14 -5.69 -7.54
CA CYS A 215 -10.55 -6.85 -6.78
C CYS A 215 -10.74 -8.07 -7.69
N THR A 216 -11.35 -7.90 -8.86
CA THR A 216 -11.57 -8.97 -9.84
C THR A 216 -10.25 -9.51 -10.39
N LYS A 217 -9.29 -8.64 -10.71
CA LYS A 217 -7.95 -9.05 -11.18
C LYS A 217 -7.15 -9.79 -10.10
N LEU A 218 -7.27 -9.38 -8.84
CA LEU A 218 -6.71 -10.10 -7.68
C LEU A 218 -7.37 -11.47 -7.47
N GLU A 219 -8.70 -11.53 -7.45
CA GLU A 219 -9.49 -12.74 -7.21
C GLU A 219 -9.23 -13.84 -8.25
N ASN A 220 -9.01 -13.41 -9.51
CA ASN A 220 -8.74 -14.26 -10.66
C ASN A 220 -7.24 -14.59 -10.87
N GLY A 221 -6.34 -14.02 -10.06
CA GLY A 221 -4.88 -14.23 -10.21
C GLY A 221 -4.29 -13.62 -11.48
N ILE A 222 -4.92 -12.57 -12.01
CA ILE A 222 -4.42 -11.79 -13.15
C ILE A 222 -3.38 -10.76 -12.65
N LEU A 223 -3.57 -10.25 -11.43
CA LEU A 223 -2.72 -9.25 -10.81
C LEU A 223 -2.19 -9.78 -9.48
N GLU A 224 -0.86 -9.78 -9.33
CA GLU A 224 -0.16 -10.34 -8.18
C GLU A 224 1.15 -9.57 -7.92
N GLY A 225 1.69 -9.69 -6.71
CA GLY A 225 2.98 -9.09 -6.34
C GLY A 225 2.94 -7.57 -6.28
N ALA A 226 4.09 -6.93 -6.48
CA ALA A 226 4.21 -5.47 -6.45
C ALA A 226 3.46 -4.76 -7.59
N GLU A 227 3.12 -5.48 -8.67
CA GLU A 227 2.33 -4.92 -9.79
C GLU A 227 0.93 -4.49 -9.35
N VAL A 228 0.41 -5.02 -8.25
CA VAL A 228 -0.85 -4.57 -7.64
C VAL A 228 -0.83 -3.07 -7.34
N LEU A 229 0.34 -2.53 -6.95
CA LEU A 229 0.51 -1.11 -6.62
C LEU A 229 0.39 -0.18 -7.83
N LYS A 230 0.55 -0.71 -9.04
CA LYS A 230 0.43 0.06 -10.29
C LYS A 230 -1.01 0.12 -10.82
N HIS A 231 -1.93 -0.59 -10.16
CA HIS A 231 -3.32 -0.58 -10.55
C HIS A 231 -3.93 0.81 -10.34
N SER A 232 -4.79 1.26 -11.26
CA SER A 232 -5.45 2.56 -11.22
C SER A 232 -6.06 2.90 -9.85
N ALA A 233 -6.83 1.97 -9.26
CA ALA A 233 -7.39 2.10 -7.90
C ALA A 233 -6.36 2.43 -6.81
N MET A 234 -5.10 1.99 -6.96
CA MET A 234 -4.00 2.17 -6.00
C MET A 234 -3.21 3.46 -6.24
N LEU A 235 -3.56 4.25 -7.26
CA LEU A 235 -2.87 5.49 -7.61
C LEU A 235 -3.58 6.72 -7.03
N MET A 236 -2.79 7.71 -6.66
CA MET A 236 -3.26 9.05 -6.34
C MET A 236 -3.83 9.73 -7.59
N VAL A 237 -4.74 10.69 -7.39
CA VAL A 237 -5.35 11.48 -8.49
C VAL A 237 -4.28 12.06 -9.42
N ARG A 238 -3.21 12.62 -8.84
CA ARG A 238 -2.10 13.18 -9.62
C ARG A 238 -1.41 12.14 -10.50
N GLU A 239 -1.12 10.95 -9.96
CA GLU A 239 -0.48 9.87 -10.72
C GLU A 239 -1.38 9.37 -11.85
N LYS A 240 -2.70 9.31 -11.63
CA LYS A 240 -3.68 8.98 -12.67
C LYS A 240 -3.66 10.02 -13.80
N PHE A 241 -3.63 11.30 -13.45
CA PHE A 241 -3.59 12.38 -14.43
C PHE A 241 -2.27 12.41 -15.19
N GLU A 242 -1.15 12.21 -14.51
CA GLU A 242 0.16 12.06 -15.15
C GLU A 242 0.17 10.87 -16.14
N ASN A 243 -0.48 9.76 -15.80
CA ASN A 243 -0.67 8.64 -16.72
C ASN A 243 -1.48 9.02 -17.96
N ILE A 244 -2.57 9.78 -17.81
CA ILE A 244 -3.38 10.25 -18.96
C ILE A 244 -2.56 11.19 -19.85
N LEU A 245 -1.81 12.11 -19.26
CA LEU A 245 -0.94 13.02 -20.01
C LEU A 245 0.17 12.26 -20.75
N ALA A 246 0.78 11.28 -20.10
CA ALA A 246 1.79 10.41 -20.71
C ALA A 246 1.20 9.57 -21.85
N LEU A 247 0.00 8.99 -21.68
CA LEU A 247 -0.73 8.28 -22.73
C LEU A 247 -1.01 9.20 -23.92
N ASN A 248 -1.50 10.42 -23.66
CA ASN A 248 -1.78 11.39 -24.71
C ASN A 248 -0.52 11.72 -25.52
N MET A 249 0.59 11.99 -24.82
CA MET A 249 1.88 12.25 -25.45
C MET A 249 2.34 11.05 -26.29
N TYR A 250 2.22 9.83 -25.75
CA TYR A 250 2.56 8.61 -26.49
C TYR A 250 1.72 8.47 -27.77
N VAL A 251 0.40 8.67 -27.68
CA VAL A 251 -0.52 8.61 -28.82
C VAL A 251 -0.15 9.66 -29.87
N LYS A 252 0.15 10.89 -29.45
CA LYS A 252 0.53 11.98 -30.35
C LYS A 252 1.86 11.73 -31.06
N VAL A 253 2.85 11.17 -30.38
CA VAL A 253 4.20 10.96 -30.94
C VAL A 253 4.29 9.68 -31.76
N HIS A 254 3.66 8.59 -31.31
CA HIS A 254 3.89 7.23 -31.86
C HIS A 254 2.70 6.64 -32.60
N CYS A 255 1.53 7.24 -32.47
CA CYS A 255 0.29 6.71 -33.03
C CYS A 255 -0.40 7.65 -34.01
N ASP A 256 0.21 8.77 -34.40
CA ASP A 256 -0.42 9.73 -35.31
C ASP A 256 -0.53 9.17 -36.75
N PRO A 257 -1.69 9.29 -37.43
CA PRO A 257 -1.91 8.69 -38.74
C PRO A 257 -0.95 9.22 -39.82
N LEU A 258 -0.43 10.44 -39.65
CA LEU A 258 0.46 11.11 -40.61
C LEU A 258 1.94 10.70 -40.48
N GLY A 259 2.34 10.09 -39.37
CA GLY A 259 3.74 9.68 -39.12
C GLY A 259 4.09 8.27 -39.60
N THR A 260 3.09 7.49 -40.01
CA THR A 260 3.29 6.15 -40.56
C THR A 260 2.98 6.22 -42.04
N GLN A 261 3.91 6.76 -42.83
CA GLN A 261 4.03 6.27 -44.20
C GLN A 261 4.13 4.75 -44.07
N ILE A 262 3.07 4.09 -44.55
CA ILE A 262 3.04 2.66 -44.78
C ILE A 262 4.30 2.40 -45.60
N ALA A 263 5.36 1.94 -44.93
CA ALA A 263 6.53 1.44 -45.59
C ALA A 263 6.01 0.36 -46.54
N ASP A 264 6.27 0.59 -47.82
CA ASP A 264 5.65 -0.09 -48.94
C ASP A 264 5.35 -1.55 -48.65
N SER A 265 4.09 -1.89 -48.89
CA SER A 265 3.59 -3.23 -49.05
C SER A 265 4.32 -3.91 -50.20
N ASN A 266 5.58 -4.31 -50.00
CA ASN A 266 6.37 -5.15 -50.90
C ASN A 266 7.70 -5.59 -50.29
N THR A 267 7.75 -5.94 -49.00
CA THR A 267 8.79 -6.88 -48.55
C THR A 267 8.39 -7.65 -47.30
N GLN A 268 8.48 -8.98 -47.43
CA GLN A 268 8.79 -9.96 -46.39
C GLN A 268 7.66 -10.42 -45.46
N THR A 269 7.11 -11.57 -45.85
CA THR A 269 7.04 -12.78 -45.02
C THR A 269 7.89 -12.71 -43.74
N GLY A 270 7.30 -12.24 -42.66
CA GLY A 270 7.91 -12.24 -41.34
C GLY A 270 6.78 -12.21 -40.32
N VAL A 271 6.77 -13.18 -39.41
CA VAL A 271 5.82 -13.21 -38.29
C VAL A 271 5.97 -11.88 -37.54
N ALA A 272 4.95 -11.02 -37.59
CA ALA A 272 4.97 -9.74 -36.90
C ALA A 272 5.34 -9.99 -35.44
N SER A 273 6.34 -9.26 -34.94
CA SER A 273 6.75 -9.41 -33.54
C SER A 273 5.55 -9.17 -32.63
N ARG A 274 5.51 -9.83 -31.47
CA ARG A 274 4.42 -9.65 -30.48
C ARG A 274 4.18 -8.17 -30.13
N LYS A 275 5.24 -7.36 -30.16
CA LYS A 275 5.19 -5.91 -29.95
C LYS A 275 4.48 -5.18 -31.09
N GLU A 276 4.77 -5.53 -32.34
CA GLU A 276 4.14 -4.90 -33.50
C GLU A 276 2.65 -5.24 -33.59
N LYS A 277 2.27 -6.50 -33.27
CA LYS A 277 0.87 -6.90 -33.18
C LYS A 277 0.11 -6.10 -32.11
N ALA A 278 0.68 -5.97 -30.91
CA ALA A 278 0.09 -5.19 -29.83
C ALA A 278 -0.04 -3.70 -30.19
N ARG A 279 0.94 -3.13 -30.90
CA ARG A 279 0.88 -1.76 -31.41
C ARG A 279 -0.26 -1.57 -32.40
N LEU A 280 -0.41 -2.46 -33.38
CA LEU A 280 -1.50 -2.39 -34.37
C LEU A 280 -2.88 -2.57 -33.73
N GLU A 281 -3.02 -3.46 -32.76
CA GLU A 281 -4.24 -3.63 -31.97
C GLU A 281 -4.60 -2.34 -31.21
N PHE A 282 -3.60 -1.68 -30.61
CA PHE A 282 -3.79 -0.40 -29.93
C PHE A 282 -4.17 0.72 -30.90
N LEU A 283 -3.53 0.81 -32.08
CA LEU A 283 -3.89 1.79 -33.11
C LEU A 283 -5.35 1.65 -33.56
N ASN A 284 -5.78 0.42 -33.87
CA ASN A 284 -7.17 0.15 -34.24
C ASN A 284 -8.13 0.49 -33.09
N TYR A 285 -7.70 0.31 -31.85
CA TYR A 285 -8.49 0.65 -30.67
C TYR A 285 -8.67 2.16 -30.49
N LEU A 286 -7.63 2.96 -30.75
CA LEU A 286 -7.69 4.44 -30.68
C LEU A 286 -8.74 5.03 -31.63
N ASP A 287 -9.02 4.36 -32.75
CA ASP A 287 -9.98 4.79 -33.76
C ASP A 287 -11.39 4.21 -33.57
N LYS A 288 -11.64 3.42 -32.51
CA LYS A 288 -12.98 2.96 -32.17
C LYS A 288 -13.84 4.10 -31.66
N ASP A 289 -15.10 4.12 -32.07
CA ASP A 289 -16.13 4.97 -31.48
C ASP A 289 -16.46 4.48 -30.07
N VAL A 290 -16.35 5.37 -29.09
CA VAL A 290 -16.59 5.06 -27.66
C VAL A 290 -17.79 5.80 -27.07
N GLY A 291 -18.55 6.52 -27.91
CA GLY A 291 -19.87 7.05 -27.54
C GLY A 291 -19.88 8.02 -26.35
N TRP A 292 -18.75 8.65 -26.05
CA TRP A 292 -18.59 9.56 -24.91
C TRP A 292 -19.25 10.92 -25.13
N PHE A 293 -19.44 11.29 -26.40
CA PHE A 293 -20.14 12.47 -26.89
C PHE A 293 -21.47 12.02 -27.53
N SER A 294 -22.43 11.62 -26.71
CA SER A 294 -23.81 11.44 -27.16
C SER A 294 -24.62 12.58 -26.57
N GLY A 295 -25.18 13.47 -27.40
CA GLY A 295 -25.87 14.70 -26.99
C GLY A 295 -27.16 14.53 -26.18
N LYS A 296 -27.26 13.45 -25.39
CA LYS A 296 -28.24 13.26 -24.32
C LYS A 296 -27.44 13.28 -23.01
N SER A 297 -27.62 14.35 -22.26
CA SER A 297 -26.91 14.70 -21.01
C SER A 297 -25.41 14.91 -21.17
N ASP A 298 -25.03 16.06 -21.73
CA ASP A 298 -23.76 16.66 -21.32
C ASP A 298 -23.83 16.81 -19.79
N VAL A 299 -22.82 16.34 -19.07
CA VAL A 299 -22.75 16.67 -17.64
C VAL A 299 -22.51 18.17 -17.58
N GLN A 300 -23.48 18.92 -17.05
CA GLN A 300 -23.56 20.38 -17.15
C GLN A 300 -22.22 21.08 -16.84
N TRP A 301 -21.47 20.55 -15.86
CA TRP A 301 -20.15 21.06 -15.49
C TRP A 301 -19.12 20.98 -16.63
N ILE A 302 -19.14 19.94 -17.47
CA ILE A 302 -18.23 19.76 -18.63
C ILE A 302 -18.55 20.81 -19.69
N THR A 303 -19.83 21.07 -19.93
CA THR A 303 -20.29 22.10 -20.87
C THR A 303 -19.95 23.50 -20.37
N ASP A 304 -20.07 23.74 -19.07
CA ASP A 304 -19.71 25.00 -18.45
C ASP A 304 -18.18 25.20 -18.50
N LYS A 305 -17.41 24.16 -18.20
CA LYS A 305 -15.94 24.16 -18.32
C LYS A 305 -15.47 24.37 -19.75
N LYS A 306 -16.13 23.74 -20.72
CA LYS A 306 -15.92 23.98 -22.16
C LYS A 306 -16.07 25.46 -22.51
N ARG A 307 -17.08 26.13 -21.95
CA ARG A 307 -17.31 27.56 -22.17
C ARG A 307 -16.26 28.43 -21.50
N GLU A 308 -15.90 28.10 -20.26
CA GLU A 308 -14.90 28.81 -19.47
C GLU A 308 -13.52 28.75 -20.12
N LEU A 309 -13.09 27.57 -20.56
CA LEU A 309 -11.75 27.34 -21.10
C LEU A 309 -11.58 27.80 -22.56
N GLY A 310 -12.67 28.21 -23.22
CA GLY A 310 -12.61 28.85 -24.54
C GLY A 310 -12.13 27.98 -25.70
N PHE A 311 -12.06 26.65 -25.54
CA PHE A 311 -11.67 25.71 -26.60
C PHE A 311 -12.86 24.90 -27.13
N ALA A 312 -12.82 24.60 -28.44
CA ALA A 312 -13.80 23.73 -29.08
C ALA A 312 -13.37 22.26 -28.92
N TRP A 313 -14.23 21.45 -28.29
CA TRP A 313 -14.06 20.00 -28.21
C TRP A 313 -14.13 19.38 -29.61
N SER A 314 -13.38 18.31 -29.81
CA SER A 314 -13.45 17.44 -30.98
C SER A 314 -14.88 16.98 -31.22
N SER A 315 -15.35 17.05 -32.47
CA SER A 315 -16.64 16.48 -32.87
C SER A 315 -16.59 14.95 -33.04
N SER A 316 -15.44 14.34 -32.79
CA SER A 316 -15.21 12.92 -33.01
C SER A 316 -15.43 12.09 -31.73
N ASN A 317 -16.24 11.04 -31.86
CA ASN A 317 -16.53 10.06 -30.81
C ASN A 317 -15.45 8.99 -30.62
N LYS A 318 -14.28 9.15 -31.25
CA LYS A 318 -13.17 8.20 -31.16
C LYS A 318 -12.50 8.21 -29.79
N PHE A 319 -11.93 7.07 -29.39
CA PHE A 319 -11.16 6.97 -28.15
C PHE A 319 -9.95 7.93 -28.11
N ARG A 320 -9.28 8.14 -29.25
CA ARG A 320 -8.21 9.15 -29.37
C ARG A 320 -8.68 10.55 -29.02
N SER A 321 -9.88 10.93 -29.48
CA SER A 321 -10.49 12.22 -29.15
C SER A 321 -10.78 12.30 -27.66
N PHE A 322 -11.35 11.24 -27.06
CA PHE A 322 -11.55 11.18 -25.60
C PHE A 322 -10.24 11.43 -24.82
N ILE A 323 -9.13 10.74 -25.17
CA ILE A 323 -7.82 10.95 -24.50
C ILE A 323 -7.33 12.40 -24.67
N TRP A 324 -7.56 13.01 -25.83
CA TRP A 324 -7.22 14.42 -26.08
C TRP A 324 -7.99 15.36 -25.17
N GLU A 325 -9.30 15.17 -25.06
CA GLU A 325 -10.12 16.04 -24.24
C GLU A 325 -9.85 15.89 -22.74
N MET A 326 -9.56 14.68 -22.28
CA MET A 326 -9.11 14.44 -20.92
C MET A 326 -7.84 15.21 -20.59
N ARG A 327 -6.87 15.24 -21.53
CA ARG A 327 -5.68 16.08 -21.40
C ARG A 327 -6.05 17.56 -21.30
N CYS A 328 -6.94 18.05 -22.17
CA CYS A 328 -7.37 19.46 -22.14
C CYS A 328 -7.98 19.84 -20.78
N LEU A 329 -8.86 18.99 -20.24
CA LEU A 329 -9.43 19.20 -18.91
C LEU A 329 -8.35 19.23 -17.82
N ILE A 330 -7.45 18.25 -17.79
CA ILE A 330 -6.39 18.14 -16.78
C ILE A 330 -5.43 19.34 -16.83
N GLU A 331 -4.98 19.75 -18.01
CA GLU A 331 -3.97 20.82 -18.17
C GLU A 331 -4.50 22.22 -17.83
N HIS A 332 -5.81 22.43 -17.86
CA HIS A 332 -6.43 23.74 -17.63
C HIS A 332 -7.14 23.84 -16.27
N GLU A 333 -7.01 22.82 -15.43
CA GLU A 333 -7.61 22.75 -14.09
C GLU A 333 -6.53 22.81 -13.00
N ASP A 334 -5.96 24.00 -12.78
CA ASP A 334 -4.98 24.26 -11.70
C ASP A 334 -5.60 24.11 -10.29
N GLU A 335 -6.92 24.28 -10.13
CA GLU A 335 -7.59 24.29 -8.80
C GLU A 335 -7.87 22.89 -8.22
N TYR A 336 -7.88 21.83 -9.04
CA TYR A 336 -8.42 20.52 -8.65
C TYR A 336 -7.42 19.37 -8.67
N ILE A 337 -6.18 19.62 -9.08
CA ILE A 337 -5.08 18.69 -8.83
C ILE A 337 -4.58 18.99 -7.41
N PRO A 338 -4.70 18.05 -6.45
CA PRO A 338 -4.24 18.30 -5.09
C PRO A 338 -2.77 18.73 -5.11
N PRO A 339 -2.39 19.84 -4.42
CA PRO A 339 -0.98 20.20 -4.30
C PRO A 339 -0.20 19.05 -3.66
N GLU A 340 1.11 18.97 -3.92
CA GLU A 340 1.96 17.94 -3.30
C GLU A 340 1.66 17.82 -1.82
N PRO A 341 1.45 16.59 -1.30
CA PRO A 341 1.18 16.42 0.11
C PRO A 341 2.42 16.88 0.89
N LYS A 342 2.37 18.12 1.37
CA LYS A 342 3.27 18.60 2.42
C LYS A 342 2.94 17.74 3.62
N VAL A 343 3.91 16.95 4.07
CA VAL A 343 3.78 16.01 5.17
C VAL A 343 3.42 16.77 6.46
N SER A 344 2.12 16.97 6.70
CA SER A 344 1.56 17.20 8.03
C SER A 344 0.09 16.77 8.02
N PHE A 345 -0.13 15.57 8.54
CA PHE A 345 -1.43 14.91 8.70
C PHE A 345 -2.25 15.55 9.82
N ARG A 346 -2.57 16.84 9.75
CA ARG A 346 -3.56 17.46 10.63
C ARG A 346 -4.29 18.56 9.87
N VAL A 347 -5.63 18.48 9.94
CA VAL A 347 -6.62 19.44 9.43
C VAL A 347 -7.05 19.21 7.97
N PHE A 348 -7.82 18.14 7.75
CA PHE A 348 -9.00 18.25 6.88
C PHE A 348 -10.22 18.23 7.80
N GLN A 349 -10.63 19.40 8.26
CA GLN A 349 -11.97 19.59 8.81
C GLN A 349 -12.95 19.59 7.64
N LEU A 350 -14.10 18.95 7.84
CA LEU A 350 -15.25 18.85 6.95
C LEU A 350 -15.82 20.23 6.58
N VAL A 351 -15.12 20.97 5.72
CA VAL A 351 -15.68 22.08 4.95
C VAL A 351 -16.32 21.48 3.70
N ASP A 352 -17.30 22.14 3.09
CA ASP A 352 -17.84 21.80 1.76
C ASP A 352 -16.71 21.80 0.72
N VAL A 353 -15.92 20.72 0.68
CA VAL A 353 -14.81 20.57 -0.25
C VAL A 353 -15.44 20.26 -1.60
N LYS A 354 -15.34 21.25 -2.49
CA LYS A 354 -15.61 21.18 -3.93
C LYS A 354 -15.11 19.82 -4.45
N VAL A 355 -16.01 19.05 -5.06
CA VAL A 355 -15.67 17.73 -5.64
C VAL A 355 -14.53 17.92 -6.63
N ASP A 356 -13.53 17.04 -6.62
CA ASP A 356 -12.41 17.16 -7.54
C ASP A 356 -12.72 16.64 -8.94
N LEU A 357 -11.94 17.12 -9.91
CA LEU A 357 -12.07 16.78 -11.33
C LEU A 357 -12.10 15.26 -11.56
N GLU A 358 -11.27 14.49 -10.83
CA GLU A 358 -11.22 13.03 -10.97
C GLU A 358 -12.54 12.36 -10.56
N SER A 359 -13.15 12.83 -9.47
CA SER A 359 -14.45 12.34 -9.03
C SER A 359 -15.56 12.67 -10.03
N GLU A 360 -15.55 13.86 -10.62
CA GLU A 360 -16.54 14.24 -11.65
C GLU A 360 -16.35 13.44 -12.94
N LEU A 361 -15.11 13.23 -13.37
CA LEU A 361 -14.75 12.40 -14.51
C LEU A 361 -15.19 10.94 -14.31
N ARG A 362 -14.99 10.37 -13.12
CA ARG A 362 -15.52 9.03 -12.79
C ARG A 362 -17.04 8.99 -12.83
N ALA A 363 -17.72 10.01 -12.33
CA ALA A 363 -19.18 10.05 -12.37
C ALA A 363 -19.73 10.07 -13.81
N ALA A 364 -19.05 10.77 -14.72
CA ALA A 364 -19.43 10.88 -16.13
C ALA A 364 -19.02 9.68 -16.99
N TRP A 365 -17.78 9.21 -16.81
CA TRP A 365 -17.08 8.36 -17.78
C TRP A 365 -16.23 7.26 -17.12
N ALA A 366 -16.65 6.71 -15.97
CA ALA A 366 -15.86 5.71 -15.23
C ALA A 366 -15.27 4.58 -16.09
N GLU A 367 -16.05 4.00 -17.00
CA GLU A 367 -15.55 2.93 -17.89
C GLU A 367 -14.42 3.41 -18.79
N LEU A 368 -14.59 4.55 -19.47
CA LEU A 368 -13.60 5.09 -20.40
C LEU A 368 -12.34 5.60 -19.68
N LEU A 369 -12.52 6.19 -18.50
CA LEU A 369 -11.43 6.61 -17.65
C LEU A 369 -10.59 5.41 -17.20
N LEU A 370 -11.23 4.34 -16.73
CA LEU A 370 -10.54 3.11 -16.37
C LEU A 370 -9.79 2.52 -17.57
N MET A 371 -10.44 2.46 -18.73
CA MET A 371 -9.80 2.01 -19.98
C MET A 371 -8.57 2.85 -20.34
N ALA A 372 -8.64 4.17 -20.22
CA ALA A 372 -7.51 5.06 -20.51
C ALA A 372 -6.35 4.83 -19.55
N LEU A 373 -6.61 4.71 -18.24
CA LEU A 373 -5.59 4.44 -17.23
C LEU A 373 -4.90 3.08 -17.44
N GLU A 374 -5.61 2.09 -17.96
CA GLU A 374 -5.07 0.77 -18.26
C GLU A 374 -4.39 0.65 -19.63
N SER A 375 -4.70 1.57 -20.55
CA SER A 375 -4.14 1.62 -21.90
C SER A 375 -2.70 2.13 -21.94
N MET A 376 -2.16 2.56 -20.80
CA MET A 376 -0.76 2.92 -20.68
C MET A 376 0.12 1.76 -21.16
N PRO A 377 0.95 1.98 -22.20
CA PRO A 377 1.93 0.97 -22.55
C PRO A 377 2.78 0.76 -21.29
N ARG A 378 2.97 -0.51 -20.89
CA ARG A 378 3.99 -0.92 -19.90
C ARG A 378 5.36 -0.66 -20.52
N VAL A 379 5.66 0.60 -20.79
CA VAL A 379 7.01 1.09 -20.95
C VAL A 379 7.54 1.05 -19.53
N ASP A 380 8.63 0.34 -19.33
CA ASP A 380 9.36 0.31 -18.07
C ASP A 380 9.87 1.72 -17.74
N PHE A 381 8.99 2.63 -17.37
CA PHE A 381 9.33 3.79 -16.55
C PHE A 381 9.58 3.22 -15.16
N LEU A 382 10.81 2.76 -14.98
CA LEU A 382 11.35 2.49 -13.66
C LEU A 382 11.00 3.69 -12.76
N PRO A 383 10.44 3.49 -11.55
CA PRO A 383 10.49 4.55 -10.56
C PRO A 383 11.96 4.96 -10.39
N PRO A 384 12.27 6.21 -10.03
CA PRO A 384 13.63 6.62 -9.74
C PRO A 384 14.16 5.62 -8.72
N GLN A 385 15.12 4.80 -9.15
CA GLN A 385 15.79 3.88 -8.25
C GLN A 385 16.34 4.76 -7.14
N PHE A 386 15.96 4.48 -5.90
CA PHE A 386 16.77 4.83 -4.76
C PHE A 386 18.11 4.13 -4.97
N SER A 387 19.01 4.80 -5.70
CA SER A 387 20.37 4.34 -5.88
C SER A 387 21.05 4.55 -4.53
N SER A 388 21.01 3.52 -3.69
CA SER A 388 22.02 3.35 -2.66
C SER A 388 23.33 2.98 -3.35
N LYS A 389 23.96 3.95 -4.02
CA LYS A 389 25.38 3.85 -4.36
C LYS A 389 26.16 4.07 -3.07
N ARG A 390 26.31 3.01 -2.28
CA ARG A 390 27.54 2.82 -1.50
C ARG A 390 28.58 2.30 -2.49
N SER A 391 29.55 3.14 -2.82
CA SER A 391 30.78 2.68 -3.45
C SER A 391 31.51 1.72 -2.49
N PRO A 392 32.04 0.60 -2.98
CA PRO A 392 32.99 -0.21 -2.24
C PRO A 392 34.39 0.41 -2.34
N THR A 393 35.30 -0.10 -1.50
CA THR A 393 36.74 0.16 -1.41
C THR A 393 37.18 1.52 -0.86
N GLU A 394 37.57 1.51 0.42
CA GLU A 394 38.99 1.65 0.79
C GLU A 394 39.23 1.06 2.18
N SER A 395 39.83 -0.13 2.19
CA SER A 395 40.50 -0.69 3.35
C SER A 395 41.99 -0.34 3.25
N SER A 396 42.47 0.55 4.10
CA SER A 396 43.81 0.41 4.67
C SER A 396 43.84 1.16 6.00
N GLY A 397 44.00 0.39 7.07
CA GLY A 397 44.20 0.92 8.41
C GLY A 397 45.68 1.02 8.76
N LEU A 398 45.91 1.85 9.78
CA LEU A 398 47.11 1.97 10.63
C LEU A 398 48.33 2.61 9.96
N SER A 399 49.07 3.54 10.57
CA SER A 399 49.10 4.23 11.87
C SER A 399 50.26 5.25 11.72
N LEU A 400 50.38 6.39 12.39
CA LEU A 400 50.78 6.58 13.80
C LEU A 400 51.39 8.01 13.87
N VAL A 401 51.33 8.66 15.06
CA VAL A 401 52.15 9.80 15.54
C VAL A 401 51.69 11.20 15.09
N LYS A 402 50.97 11.94 15.96
CA LYS A 402 51.44 13.01 16.88
C LYS A 402 52.08 14.23 16.18
N ASP A 403 51.44 15.38 16.31
CA ASP A 403 51.95 16.59 17.01
C ASP A 403 51.05 17.79 16.65
N MET A 404 50.40 18.37 17.66
CA MET A 404 50.64 19.73 18.21
C MET A 404 50.16 20.89 17.33
N LYS A 405 49.32 21.75 17.95
CA LYS A 405 49.32 23.23 17.96
C LYS A 405 49.69 23.92 16.62
N GLU A 406 48.93 24.88 16.09
CA GLU A 406 48.70 26.20 16.67
C GLU A 406 47.84 27.04 15.71
N GLU A 407 46.96 27.85 16.29
CA GLU A 407 46.61 29.24 15.93
C GLU A 407 46.13 29.70 14.52
N LYS A 408 44.99 30.41 14.58
CA LYS A 408 44.62 31.70 13.95
C LYS A 408 44.79 31.87 12.43
N CYS A 409 43.67 31.95 11.72
CA CYS A 409 42.96 33.20 11.39
C CYS A 409 41.57 32.85 10.83
#